data_AF-A0A1I6DFI0-F1
#
_entry.id   AF-A0A1I6DFI0-F1
#
_cell.length_a   1.000
_cell.length_b   1.000
_cell.length_c   1.000
_cell.angle_alpha   90.00
_cell.angle_beta   90.00
_cell.angle_gamma   90.00
#
_symmetry.space_group_name_H-M   'P 1'
#
loop_
_entity.id
_entity.type
_entity.pdbx_description
1 polymer ?
#
loop_
_entity_poly.entity_id
_entity_poly.type
_entity_poly.pdbx_seq_one_letter_code
_entity_poly.pdbx_strand_id
1 'polypeptide(L)'
;MQIINTDKLSKKYRTNVPSLIRAWKKGVSDLEISYRTGVDLITLNRIKSDIELAHRRARLERKRGVSADVQLHTKRHILLRPLM
;
A
#
# COMPACT_ATOMS: atom_id res chain seq x y z
N MET A 1 9.92 0.83 -2.09
CA MET A 1 8.99 -0.18 -1.53
C MET A 1 8.32 0.44 -0.32
N GLN A 2 7.00 0.70 -0.36
CA GLN A 2 6.32 1.34 0.78
C GLN A 2 5.93 0.27 1.80
N ILE A 3 6.15 0.57 3.08
CA ILE A 3 6.07 -0.36 4.21
C ILE A 3 4.59 -0.59 4.52
N ILE A 4 4.05 -1.70 4.02
CA ILE A 4 2.72 -2.16 4.40
C ILE A 4 2.82 -2.59 5.86
N ASN A 5 1.92 -2.13 6.73
CA ASN A 5 1.83 -2.62 8.10
C ASN A 5 1.19 -4.02 8.12
N THR A 6 1.95 -5.02 7.69
CA THR A 6 1.55 -6.43 7.67
C THR A 6 1.21 -6.93 9.08
N ASP A 7 1.82 -6.36 10.11
CA ASP A 7 1.51 -6.62 11.52
C ASP A 7 0.06 -6.26 11.87
N LYS A 8 -0.43 -5.11 11.37
CA LYS A 8 -1.80 -4.64 11.64
C LYS A 8 -2.84 -5.55 10.98
N LEU A 9 -2.57 -6.01 9.76
CA LEU A 9 -3.42 -6.98 9.08
C LEU A 9 -3.36 -8.36 9.75
N SER A 10 -2.17 -8.77 10.21
CA SER A 10 -2.00 -10.04 10.92
C SER A 10 -2.81 -10.08 12.21
N LYS A 11 -2.83 -8.97 12.97
CA LYS A 11 -3.69 -8.82 14.17
C LYS A 11 -5.18 -8.80 13.84
N LYS A 12 -5.59 -8.09 12.78
CA LYS A 12 -7.01 -7.96 12.37
C LYS A 12 -7.62 -9.30 11.94
N TYR A 13 -6.87 -10.10 11.19
CA TYR A 13 -7.35 -11.37 10.65
C TYR A 13 -6.82 -12.60 11.40
N ARG A 14 -6.08 -12.39 12.51
CA ARG A 14 -5.39 -13.44 13.30
C ARG A 14 -4.62 -14.45 12.45
N THR A 15 -4.06 -13.99 11.33
CA THR A 15 -3.44 -14.83 10.32
C THR A 15 -2.07 -14.31 9.94
N ASN A 16 -1.18 -15.20 9.52
CA ASN A 16 0.20 -14.83 9.20
C ASN A 16 0.28 -14.19 7.79
N VAL A 17 -0.16 -12.93 7.71
CA VAL A 17 -0.19 -12.11 6.49
C VAL A 17 1.17 -12.03 5.78
N PRO A 18 2.32 -11.89 6.48
CA PRO A 18 3.64 -11.98 5.83
C PRO A 18 3.89 -13.29 5.07
N SER A 19 3.42 -14.41 5.62
CA SER A 19 3.53 -15.72 4.97
C SER A 19 2.63 -15.81 3.74
N LEU A 20 1.39 -15.31 3.84
CA LEU A 20 0.45 -15.17 2.71
C LEU A 20 1.06 -14.34 1.57
N ILE A 21 1.65 -13.19 1.89
CA ILE A 21 2.29 -12.32 0.90
C ILE A 21 3.46 -13.04 0.23
N ARG A 22 4.27 -13.80 0.98
CA ARG A 22 5.33 -14.63 0.40
C ARG A 22 4.78 -15.72 -0.53
N ALA A 23 3.68 -16.36 -0.16
CA ALA A 23 3.02 -17.37 -1.00
C ALA A 23 2.48 -16.76 -2.30
N TRP A 24 1.81 -15.61 -2.22
CA TRP A 24 1.36 -14.87 -3.40
C TRP A 24 2.51 -14.42 -4.30
N LYS A 25 3.62 -13.95 -3.72
CA LYS A 25 4.83 -13.59 -4.50
C LYS A 25 5.47 -14.80 -5.19
N LYS A 26 5.26 -16.01 -4.68
CA LYS A 26 5.72 -17.26 -5.31
C LYS A 26 4.75 -17.78 -6.38
N GLY A 27 3.61 -17.12 -6.60
CA GLY A 27 2.59 -17.56 -7.55
C GLY A 27 1.65 -18.64 -7.04
N VAL A 28 1.62 -18.87 -5.72
CA VAL A 28 0.70 -19.85 -5.11
C VAL A 28 -0.73 -19.33 -5.20
N SER A 29 -1.66 -20.19 -5.63
CA SER A 29 -3.07 -19.87 -5.75
C SER A 29 -3.75 -19.67 -4.39
N ASP A 30 -4.77 -18.83 -4.35
CA ASP A 30 -5.55 -18.55 -3.13
C ASP A 30 -6.18 -19.83 -2.55
N LEU A 31 -6.57 -20.77 -3.40
CA LEU A 31 -7.12 -22.06 -3.00
C LEU A 31 -6.09 -22.90 -2.24
N GLU A 32 -4.85 -22.92 -2.71
CA GLU A 32 -3.78 -23.71 -2.10
C GLU A 32 -3.30 -23.08 -0.79
N ILE A 33 -3.32 -21.74 -0.71
CA ILE A 33 -3.06 -21.01 0.52
C ILE A 33 -4.18 -21.26 1.53
N SER A 34 -5.44 -21.24 1.10
CA SER A 34 -6.61 -21.57 1.92
C SER A 34 -6.47 -22.97 2.50
N TYR A 35 -6.13 -23.95 1.66
CA TYR A 35 -5.94 -25.34 2.06
C TYR A 35 -4.80 -25.52 3.08
N ARG A 36 -3.64 -24.89 2.84
CA ARG A 36 -2.48 -24.98 3.75
C ARG A 36 -2.67 -24.26 5.08
N THR A 37 -3.39 -23.14 5.06
CA THR A 37 -3.46 -22.23 6.21
C THR A 37 -4.79 -22.37 6.98
N GLY A 38 -5.78 -23.06 6.41
CA GLY A 38 -7.14 -23.14 6.95
C GLY A 38 -7.89 -21.80 6.91
N VAL A 39 -7.43 -20.87 6.08
CA VAL A 39 -8.00 -19.52 5.98
C VAL A 39 -9.03 -19.50 4.86
N ASP A 40 -10.21 -18.98 5.14
CA ASP A 40 -11.27 -18.89 4.16
C ASP A 40 -10.89 -18.02 2.94
N LEU A 41 -11.35 -18.43 1.76
CA LEU A 41 -11.08 -17.74 0.49
C LEU A 41 -11.61 -16.29 0.49
N ILE A 42 -12.75 -16.04 1.13
CA ILE A 42 -13.32 -14.71 1.26
C ILE A 42 -12.38 -13.83 2.10
N THR A 43 -11.82 -14.40 3.17
CA THR A 43 -10.85 -13.71 4.02
C THR A 43 -9.57 -13.38 3.25
N LEU A 44 -9.04 -14.32 2.46
CA LEU A 44 -7.90 -14.10 1.58
C LEU A 44 -8.13 -12.95 0.60
N ASN A 45 -9.29 -12.92 -0.05
CA ASN A 45 -9.66 -11.86 -0.99
C ASN A 45 -9.77 -10.50 -0.28
N ARG A 46 -10.33 -10.47 0.93
CA ARG A 46 -10.42 -9.27 1.76
C ARG A 46 -9.04 -8.73 2.15
N ILE A 47 -8.09 -9.62 2.48
CA ILE A 47 -6.70 -9.24 2.77
C ILE A 47 -6.03 -8.64 1.54
N LYS A 48 -6.20 -9.23 0.35
CA LYS A 48 -5.69 -8.66 -0.92
C LYS A 48 -6.24 -7.26 -1.16
N SER A 49 -7.57 -7.09 -1.03
CA SER A 49 -8.24 -5.80 -1.22
C SER A 49 -7.73 -4.73 -0.25
N ASP A 50 -7.54 -5.08 1.03
CA ASP A 50 -6.99 -4.17 2.04
C ASP A 50 -5.54 -3.76 1.70
N ILE A 51 -4.72 -4.70 1.19
CA ILE A 51 -3.35 -4.42 0.74
C ILE A 51 -3.35 -3.49 -0.48
N GLU A 52 -4.19 -3.74 -1.47
CA GLU A 52 -4.32 -2.89 -2.65
C GLU A 52 -4.79 -1.47 -2.31
N LEU A 53 -5.77 -1.35 -1.39
CA LEU A 53 -6.26 -0.07 -0.91
C LEU A 53 -5.15 0.69 -0.16
N ALA A 54 -4.37 0.00 0.66
CA ALA A 54 -3.21 0.58 1.34
C ALA A 54 -2.19 1.11 0.33
N HIS A 55 -1.86 0.34 -0.72
CA HIS A 55 -1.00 0.80 -1.81
C HIS A 55 -1.58 2.01 -2.54
N ARG A 56 -2.89 2.00 -2.82
CA ARG A 56 -3.56 3.11 -3.50
C ARG A 56 -3.50 4.39 -2.68
N ARG A 57 -3.79 4.33 -1.38
CA ARG A 57 -3.68 5.47 -0.46
C ARG A 57 -2.26 6.01 -0.42
N ALA A 58 -1.28 5.12 -0.28
CA ALA A 58 0.11 5.50 -0.16
C ALA A 58 0.68 6.10 -1.47
N ARG A 59 0.17 5.69 -2.64
CA ARG A 59 0.42 6.36 -3.93
C ARG A 59 -0.18 7.77 -4.00
N LEU A 60 -1.42 7.93 -3.53
CA LEU A 60 -2.08 9.25 -3.50
C LEU A 60 -1.36 10.23 -2.57
N GLU A 61 -0.90 9.78 -1.41
CA GLU A 61 -0.12 10.60 -0.48
C GLU A 61 1.21 11.05 -1.08
N ARG A 62 1.91 10.16 -1.80
CA ARG A 62 3.11 10.54 -2.56
C ARG A 62 2.81 11.56 -3.64
N LYS A 63 1.73 11.37 -4.39
CA LYS A 63 1.32 12.32 -5.43
C LYS A 63 1.00 13.69 -4.82
N ARG A 64 0.34 13.74 -3.66
CA ARG A 64 0.09 14.99 -2.91
C ARG A 64 1.39 15.64 -2.42
N GLY A 65 2.35 14.86 -1.92
CA GLY A 65 3.66 15.37 -1.48
C GLY A 65 4.48 15.96 -2.63
N VAL A 66 4.56 15.26 -3.77
CA VAL A 66 5.27 15.75 -4.97
C VAL A 66 4.58 17.00 -5.55
N SER A 67 3.25 17.03 -5.61
CA SER A 67 2.52 18.21 -6.07
C SER A 67 2.64 19.40 -5.13
N ALA A 68 2.80 19.19 -3.81
CA ALA A 68 3.04 20.27 -2.86
C ALA A 68 4.46 20.85 -2.97
N ASP A 69 5.46 19.99 -3.17
CA ASP A 69 6.86 20.40 -3.37
C ASP A 69 7.05 21.22 -4.66
N VAL A 70 6.46 20.76 -5.77
CA VAL A 70 6.49 21.47 -7.07
C VAL A 70 5.78 22.83 -7.01
N GLN A 71 4.66 22.93 -6.27
CA GLN A 71 3.96 24.20 -6.07
C GLN A 71 4.75 25.19 -5.21
N LEU A 72 5.43 24.73 -4.16
CA LEU A 72 6.28 25.57 -3.32
C LEU A 72 7.53 26.06 -4.06
N HIS A 73 8.13 25.22 -4.90
CA HIS A 73 9.26 25.60 -5.74
C HIS A 73 8.86 26.67 -6.77
N THR A 74 7.76 26.45 -7.50
CA THR A 74 7.28 27.38 -8.54
C THR A 74 6.89 28.74 -7.96
N LYS A 75 6.24 28.79 -6.78
CA LYS A 75 5.81 30.03 -6.13
C LYS A 75 6.99 30.89 -5.63
N ARG A 76 8.12 30.28 -5.26
CA ARG A 76 9.35 30.99 -4.86
C ARG A 76 10.04 31.70 -6.03
N HIS A 77 10.00 31.11 -7.22
CA HIS A 77 10.61 31.72 -8.41
C HIS A 77 9.81 32.89 -9.00
N ILE A 78 8.50 32.95 -8.74
CA ILE A 78 7.63 34.03 -9.25
C ILE A 78 7.66 35.28 -8.35
N LEU A 79 8.03 35.15 -7.07
CA LEU A 79 8.04 36.27 -6.11
C LEU A 79 9.36 37.08 -6.11
N LEU A 80 10.38 36.68 -6.86
CA LEU A 80 11.72 37.31 -6.84
C LEU A 80 12.02 38.16 -8.08
N ARG A 81 11.00 38.64 -8.80
CA ARG A 81 11.17 39.70 -9.79
C ARG A 81 10.71 41.04 -9.21
N PRO A 82 11.61 41.87 -8.64
CA PRO A 82 11.30 43.28 -8.52
C PRO A 82 11.15 43.80 -9.96
N LEU A 83 9.97 44.31 -10.30
CA LEU A 83 9.80 45.15 -11.48
C LEU A 83 10.73 46.36 -11.29
N MET A 84 11.81 46.38 -12.07
CA MET A 84 12.48 47.61 -12.48
C MET A 84 11.94 47.99 -13.85
#